data_AF-B3MJL0-F1
#
_entry.id   AF-B3MJL0-F1
#
_cell.length_a   1.000
_cell.length_b   1.000
_cell.length_c   1.000
_cell.angle_alpha   90.00
_cell.angle_beta   90.00
_cell.angle_gamma   90.00
#
_symmetry.space_group_name_H-M   'P 1'
#
loop_
_entity.id
_entity.type
_entity.pdbx_description
1 polymer ?
#
loop_
_entity_poly.entity_id
_entity_poly.type
_entity_poly.pdbx_seq_one_letter_code
_entity_poly.pdbx_strand_id
1 'polypeptide(L)'
;MMSQIDKSKVTAPRLVKSVNKPKADQIFTCQFEIFGKVQGVYFRKHTQKKAKEIGVTGWCMNTRVGTVKGMLEGSLEKVTDMKYWLQHKGSPRSIIEKAIFSENEPLPSNNFKLFSIRR
;
A
#
# COMPACT_ATOMS: atom_id res chain seq x y z
N MET A 1 54.86 3.28 31.55
CA MET A 1 53.44 3.23 31.16
C MET A 1 53.32 3.62 29.70
N MET A 2 53.13 2.61 28.84
CA MET A 2 52.71 2.69 27.43
C MET A 2 51.34 3.42 27.31
N SER A 3 50.88 4.01 26.22
CA SER A 3 51.37 4.35 24.87
C SER A 3 50.24 5.19 24.25
N GLN A 4 50.58 6.26 23.53
CA GLN A 4 49.68 6.94 22.61
C GLN A 4 49.14 5.94 21.58
N ILE A 5 47.82 5.81 21.44
CA ILE A 5 47.19 5.23 20.24
C ILE A 5 45.92 6.03 19.93
N ASP A 6 46.09 6.99 19.03
CA ASP A 6 45.04 7.53 18.16
C ASP A 6 44.65 6.43 17.16
N LYS A 7 43.37 6.05 17.15
CA LYS A 7 42.78 5.11 16.18
C LYS A 7 41.51 5.74 15.61
N SER A 8 41.72 6.49 14.54
CA SER A 8 41.14 6.21 13.22
C SER A 8 39.62 6.04 13.11
N LYS A 9 39.02 6.98 12.36
CA LYS A 9 37.95 6.76 11.36
C LYS A 9 36.68 6.08 11.88
N VAL A 10 35.82 6.87 12.54
CA VAL A 10 34.39 6.58 12.52
C VAL A 10 33.86 6.92 11.13
N THR A 11 33.37 5.87 10.49
CA THR A 11 32.83 5.74 9.14
C THR A 11 31.89 6.87 8.74
N ALA A 12 32.03 7.30 7.48
CA ALA A 12 31.27 8.33 6.79
C ALA A 12 29.76 8.37 7.14
N PRO A 13 29.14 9.56 7.18
CA PRO A 13 27.69 9.64 7.26
C PRO A 13 27.10 8.88 6.06
N ARG A 14 26.39 7.79 6.37
CA ARG A 14 25.60 7.01 5.42
C ARG A 14 24.76 8.02 4.64
N LEU A 15 24.96 8.10 3.31
CA LEU A 15 24.12 8.89 2.42
C LEU A 15 22.66 8.57 2.75
N VAL A 16 21.99 9.50 3.42
CA VAL A 16 20.55 9.57 3.41
C VAL A 16 20.20 9.80 1.94
N LYS A 17 19.72 8.73 1.28
CA LYS A 17 19.23 8.81 -0.09
C LYS A 17 18.25 9.97 -0.10
N SER A 18 18.58 11.00 -0.87
CA SER A 18 17.70 12.13 -1.16
C SER A 18 16.29 11.58 -1.36
N VAL A 19 15.37 11.86 -0.42
CA VAL A 19 13.97 11.51 -0.57
C VAL A 19 13.45 12.45 -1.65
N ASN A 20 13.67 12.04 -2.90
CA ASN A 20 13.25 12.80 -4.06
C ASN A 20 11.73 12.89 -3.97
N LYS A 21 11.21 14.11 -3.86
CA LYS A 21 9.77 14.38 -3.85
C LYS A 21 9.18 13.67 -5.08
N PRO A 22 8.12 12.86 -4.94
CA PRO A 22 7.53 12.19 -6.10
C PRO A 22 7.13 13.26 -7.11
N LYS A 23 7.52 13.06 -8.38
CA LYS A 23 7.02 13.91 -9.47
C LYS A 23 5.50 13.83 -9.47
N ALA A 24 4.82 14.94 -9.77
CA ALA A 24 3.35 15.05 -9.69
C ALA A 24 2.60 13.95 -10.48
N ASP A 25 3.23 13.37 -11.50
CA ASP A 25 2.66 12.33 -12.36
C ASP A 25 3.13 10.91 -12.03
N GLN A 26 3.85 10.71 -10.92
CA GLN A 26 4.39 9.39 -10.60
C GLN A 26 3.30 8.47 -10.04
N ILE A 27 3.12 7.34 -10.73
CA ILE A 27 2.22 6.27 -10.32
C ILE A 27 2.98 5.32 -9.39
N PHE A 28 2.29 4.85 -8.37
CA PHE A 28 2.77 3.84 -7.44
C PHE A 28 1.85 2.63 -7.46
N THR A 29 2.43 1.47 -7.22
CA THR A 29 1.74 0.22 -6.97
C THR A 29 1.95 -0.24 -5.53
N CYS A 30 0.91 -0.85 -4.95
CA CYS A 30 0.96 -1.36 -3.60
C CYS A 30 0.04 -2.57 -3.46
N GLN A 31 0.59 -3.67 -2.98
CA GLN A 31 -0.16 -4.86 -2.59
C GLN A 31 -0.77 -4.66 -1.20
N PHE A 32 -1.93 -5.24 -0.99
CA PHE A 32 -2.57 -5.22 0.32
C PHE A 32 -3.22 -6.56 0.66
N GLU A 33 -3.33 -6.82 1.97
CA GLU A 33 -4.11 -7.92 2.51
C GLU A 33 -4.83 -7.47 3.79
N ILE A 34 -6.14 -7.70 3.84
CA ILE A 34 -7.03 -7.29 4.93
C ILE A 34 -7.56 -8.51 5.65
N PHE A 35 -7.46 -8.48 6.97
CA PHE A 35 -7.83 -9.53 7.92
C PHE A 35 -9.01 -9.09 8.78
N GLY A 36 -9.77 -10.07 9.26
CA GLY A 36 -10.97 -9.89 10.08
C GLY A 36 -12.24 -10.37 9.37
N LYS A 37 -13.39 -9.81 9.76
CA LYS A 37 -14.69 -10.12 9.14
C LYS A 37 -14.85 -9.36 7.82
N VAL A 38 -14.21 -9.86 6.76
CA VAL A 38 -14.16 -9.20 5.43
C VAL A 38 -14.80 -10.02 4.30
N GLN A 39 -15.12 -11.29 4.52
CA GLN A 39 -15.87 -12.12 3.57
C GLN A 39 -17.36 -12.19 3.94
N GLY A 40 -18.23 -12.37 2.93
CA GLY A 40 -19.69 -12.39 3.13
C GLY A 40 -20.35 -11.04 3.44
N VAL A 41 -19.57 -9.95 3.49
CA VAL A 41 -20.04 -8.61 3.91
C VAL A 41 -20.00 -7.56 2.79
N TYR A 42 -19.95 -7.99 1.53
CA TYR A 42 -19.81 -7.12 0.35
C TYR A 42 -18.54 -6.25 0.34
N PHE A 43 -17.50 -6.62 1.10
CA PHE A 43 -16.26 -5.84 1.21
C PHE A 43 -15.68 -5.49 -0.17
N ARG A 44 -15.46 -6.49 -1.03
CA ARG A 44 -14.93 -6.31 -2.40
C ARG A 44 -15.74 -5.31 -3.24
N LYS A 45 -17.08 -5.31 -3.12
CA LYS A 45 -17.96 -4.38 -3.85
C LYS A 45 -17.78 -2.93 -3.37
N HIS A 46 -17.68 -2.74 -2.05
CA HIS A 46 -17.40 -1.42 -1.47
C HIS A 46 -15.98 -0.94 -1.79
N THR A 47 -14.98 -1.83 -1.77
CA THR A 47 -13.61 -1.53 -2.19
C THR A 47 -13.58 -1.03 -3.63
N GLN A 48 -14.24 -1.72 -4.56
CA GLN A 48 -14.32 -1.28 -5.95
C GLN A 48 -15.00 0.08 -6.09
N LYS A 49 -16.12 0.29 -5.39
CA LYS A 49 -16.82 1.58 -5.41
C LYS A 49 -15.90 2.71 -4.94
N LYS A 50 -15.21 2.52 -3.81
CA LYS A 50 -14.29 3.52 -3.26
C LYS A 50 -13.07 3.77 -4.14
N ALA A 51 -12.50 2.73 -4.71
CA ALA A 51 -11.41 2.86 -5.67
C ALA A 51 -11.82 3.69 -6.89
N LYS A 52 -13.05 3.49 -7.40
CA LYS A 52 -13.61 4.31 -8.49
C LYS A 52 -13.80 5.78 -8.08
N GLU A 53 -14.28 6.04 -6.85
CA GLU A 53 -14.47 7.40 -6.33
C GLU A 53 -13.15 8.19 -6.20
N ILE A 54 -12.09 7.54 -5.70
CA ILE A 54 -10.77 8.19 -5.53
C ILE A 54 -9.97 8.19 -6.85
N GLY A 55 -10.30 7.31 -7.79
CA GLY A 55 -9.58 7.15 -9.05
C GLY A 55 -8.31 6.30 -8.89
N VAL A 56 -8.38 5.24 -8.09
CA VAL A 56 -7.35 4.19 -7.96
C VAL A 56 -7.75 2.99 -8.83
N THR A 57 -6.78 2.44 -9.55
CA THR A 57 -6.97 1.23 -10.37
C THR A 57 -6.37 0.00 -9.68
N GLY A 58 -6.66 -1.20 -10.18
CA GLY A 58 -6.12 -2.42 -9.60
C GLY A 58 -7.14 -3.54 -9.49
N TRP A 59 -7.01 -4.36 -8.43
CA TRP A 59 -7.91 -5.47 -8.22
C TRP A 59 -7.98 -5.91 -6.76
N CYS A 60 -9.05 -6.61 -6.40
CA CYS A 60 -9.15 -7.32 -5.12
C CYS A 60 -9.78 -8.71 -5.30
N MET A 61 -9.46 -9.64 -4.40
CA MET A 61 -9.99 -11.01 -4.40
C MET A 61 -10.11 -11.55 -2.97
N ASN A 62 -11.00 -12.52 -2.78
CA ASN A 62 -11.04 -13.29 -1.54
C ASN A 62 -9.94 -14.35 -1.56
N THR A 63 -9.34 -14.62 -0.41
CA THR A 63 -8.43 -15.75 -0.23
C THR A 63 -9.18 -16.95 0.37
N ARG A 64 -8.57 -18.13 0.29
CA ARG A 64 -9.11 -19.36 0.92
C ARG A 64 -9.05 -19.31 2.45
N VAL A 65 -8.19 -18.47 3.02
CA VAL A 65 -7.99 -18.33 4.47
C VAL A 65 -8.90 -17.28 5.12
N GLY A 66 -9.88 -16.75 4.37
CA GLY A 66 -10.86 -15.79 4.93
C GLY A 66 -10.46 -14.32 4.82
N THR A 67 -9.33 -13.99 4.18
CA THR A 67 -8.86 -12.60 3.98
C THR A 67 -9.28 -12.03 2.63
N VAL A 68 -9.06 -10.73 2.44
CA VAL A 68 -9.18 -10.06 1.13
C VAL A 68 -7.82 -9.48 0.77
N LYS A 69 -7.28 -9.89 -0.38
CA LYS A 69 -6.02 -9.36 -0.92
C LYS A 69 -6.22 -8.62 -2.23
N GLY A 70 -5.28 -7.77 -2.60
CA GLY A 70 -5.36 -7.04 -3.84
C GLY A 70 -4.14 -6.19 -4.17
N MET A 71 -4.29 -5.41 -5.23
CA MET A 71 -3.31 -4.43 -5.70
C MET A 71 -3.99 -3.09 -5.91
N LEU A 72 -3.31 -2.01 -5.53
CA LEU A 72 -3.68 -0.62 -5.77
C LEU A 72 -2.66 0.02 -6.70
N GLU A 73 -3.12 0.78 -7.69
CA GLU A 73 -2.29 1.59 -8.56
C GLU A 73 -2.86 3.00 -8.69
N GLY A 74 -2.01 4.01 -8.52
CA GLY A 74 -2.40 5.42 -8.65
C GLY A 74 -1.32 6.37 -8.13
N SER A 75 -1.63 7.66 -8.05
CA SER A 75 -0.73 8.62 -7.40
C SER A 75 -0.58 8.31 -5.91
N LEU A 76 0.54 8.75 -5.31
CA LEU A 76 0.84 8.46 -3.91
C LEU A 76 -0.28 8.91 -2.96
N GLU A 77 -0.87 10.08 -3.21
CA GLU A 77 -1.99 10.63 -2.43
C GLU A 77 -3.22 9.71 -2.50
N LYS A 78 -3.64 9.33 -3.70
CA LYS A 78 -4.79 8.44 -3.93
C LYS A 78 -4.59 7.06 -3.32
N VAL A 79 -3.38 6.50 -3.45
CA VAL A 79 -3.03 5.22 -2.83
C VAL A 79 -3.10 5.36 -1.31
N THR A 80 -2.61 6.46 -0.73
CA THR A 80 -2.65 6.71 0.72
C THR A 80 -4.09 6.83 1.24
N ASP A 81 -4.96 7.56 0.54
CA ASP A 81 -6.39 7.65 0.88
C ASP A 81 -7.08 6.27 0.84
N MET A 82 -6.71 5.45 -0.15
CA MET A 82 -7.24 4.10 -0.27
C MET A 82 -6.73 3.18 0.85
N LYS A 83 -5.46 3.31 1.25
CA LYS A 83 -4.91 2.58 2.42
C LYS A 83 -5.66 2.94 3.69
N TYR A 84 -5.88 4.23 3.94
CA TYR A 84 -6.65 4.69 5.10
C TYR A 84 -8.07 4.09 5.11
N TRP A 85 -8.75 4.09 3.96
CA TRP A 85 -10.09 3.52 3.87
C TRP A 85 -10.11 2.01 4.14
N LEU A 86 -9.11 1.28 3.62
CA LEU A 86 -8.95 -0.17 3.84
C LEU A 86 -8.56 -0.53 5.27
N GLN A 87 -7.98 0.41 6.02
CA GLN A 87 -7.63 0.24 7.44
C GLN A 87 -8.81 0.53 8.37
N HIS A 88 -9.60 1.57 8.09
CA HIS A 88 -10.51 2.13 9.10
C HIS A 88 -12.01 2.11 8.73
N LYS A 89 -12.36 2.08 7.43
CA LYS A 89 -13.75 2.24 6.99
C LYS A 89 -14.33 0.92 6.50
N GLY A 90 -13.74 0.33 5.46
CA GLY A 90 -14.25 -0.90 4.85
C GLY A 90 -15.74 -0.84 4.46
N SER A 91 -16.38 -2.01 4.37
CA SER A 91 -17.83 -2.11 4.18
C SER A 91 -18.59 -1.92 5.50
N PRO A 92 -19.86 -1.46 5.49
CA PRO A 92 -20.62 -1.20 6.72
C PRO A 92 -20.74 -2.38 7.70
N ARG A 93 -20.67 -3.62 7.20
CA ARG A 93 -20.78 -4.86 8.00
C ARG A 93 -19.43 -5.55 8.24
N SER A 94 -18.32 -4.97 7.76
CA SER A 94 -17.00 -5.56 7.99
C SER A 94 -16.40 -5.13 9.30
N ILE A 95 -15.57 -6.00 9.86
CA ILE A 95 -14.69 -5.69 10.98
C ILE A 95 -13.26 -5.91 10.46
N ILE A 96 -12.48 -4.84 10.41
CA ILE A 96 -11.08 -4.90 10.00
C ILE A 96 -10.24 -5.05 11.26
N GLU A 97 -9.55 -6.18 11.39
CA GLU A 97 -8.68 -6.47 12.53
C GLU A 97 -7.24 -6.07 12.22
N LYS A 98 -6.81 -6.30 10.98
CA LYS A 98 -5.46 -5.99 10.53
C LYS A 98 -5.48 -5.69 9.03
N ALA A 99 -4.65 -4.76 8.61
CA ALA A 99 -4.41 -4.47 7.21
C ALA A 99 -2.89 -4.40 6.98
N ILE A 100 -2.40 -5.23 6.06
CA ILE A 100 -1.00 -5.30 5.67
C ILE A 100 -0.87 -4.67 4.29
N PHE A 101 0.15 -3.85 4.11
CA PHE A 101 0.46 -3.18 2.84
C PHE A 101 1.93 -3.43 2.50
N SER A 102 2.22 -3.65 1.22
CA SER A 102 3.59 -3.61 0.74
C SER A 102 4.12 -2.18 0.69
N GLU A 103 5.43 -2.06 0.48
CA GLU A 103 6.04 -0.80 0.07
C GLU A 103 5.39 -0.27 -1.21
N ASN A 104 5.42 1.05 -1.38
CA ASN A 104 4.94 1.72 -2.57
C ASN A 104 6.04 1.67 -3.63
N GLU A 105 5.85 0.86 -4.66
CA GLU A 105 6.80 0.75 -5.76
C GLU A 105 6.40 1.69 -6.90
N PRO A 106 7.32 2.50 -7.45
CA PRO A 106 7.00 3.37 -8.57
C PRO A 106 6.76 2.57 -9.85
N LEU A 107 5.74 2.94 -10.61
CA LEU A 107 5.44 2.39 -11.93
C LEU A 107 5.55 3.47 -13.02
N PRO A 108 5.99 3.12 -14.24
CA PRO A 108 6.02 4.06 -15.36
C PRO A 108 4.61 4.42 -15.86
N SER A 109 3.63 3.52 -15.70
CA SER A 109 2.23 3.74 -16.04
C SER A 109 1.32 2.72 -15.33
N ASN A 110 0.01 2.96 -15.29
CA ASN A 110 -0.95 2.01 -14.72
C ASN A 110 -1.02 0.73 -15.55
N ASN A 111 -0.87 -0.42 -14.92
CA ASN A 111 -1.10 -1.72 -15.55
C ASN A 111 -2.60 -2.02 -15.70
N PHE A 112 -3.42 -1.39 -14.86
CA PHE A 112 -4.87 -1.59 -14.86
C PHE A 112 -5.61 -0.33 -15.29
N LYS A 113 -6.56 -0.46 -16.22
CA LYS A 113 -7.46 0.65 -16.60
C LYS A 113 -8.56 0.92 -15.58
N LEU A 114 -8.96 -0.11 -14.84
CA LEU A 114 -10.08 -0.09 -13.91
C LEU A 114 -9.74 -0.85 -12.62
N PHE A 115 -10.54 -0.64 -11.59
CA PHE A 115 -10.52 -1.49 -10.40
C PHE A 115 -11.46 -2.69 -10.57
N SER A 116 -10.91 -3.90 -10.54
CA SER A 116 -11.64 -5.15 -10.82
C SER A 116 -11.81 -6.04 -9.59
N ILE A 117 -12.94 -6.74 -9.50
CA ILE A 117 -13.15 -7.77 -8.47
C ILE A 117 -12.85 -9.13 -9.10
N ARG A 118 -11.83 -9.82 -8.59
CA ARG A 118 -11.46 -11.17 -9.02
C ARG A 118 -12.16 -12.24 -8.16
N ARG A 119 -12.34 -13.42 -8.76
CA ARG A 119 -12.95 -14.59 -8.11
C ARG A 119 -11.90 -15.44 -7.42
#